data_AF-H8H172-F1
#
_entry.id   AF-H8H172-F1
#
_cell.length_a   1.000
_cell.length_b   1.000
_cell.length_c   1.000
_cell.angle_alpha   90.00
_cell.angle_beta   90.00
_cell.angle_gamma   90.00
#
_symmetry.space_group_name_H-M   'P 1'
#
loop_
_entity.id
_entity.type
_entity.pdbx_description
1 polymer ?
#
loop_
_entity_poly.entity_id
_entity_poly.type
_entity_poly.pdbx_seq_one_letter_code
_entity_poly.pdbx_strand_id
1 'polypeptide(L)'
;MTTDDTTPPATLLRAVLDWQAGELPREALVSRLSSLTPEQGEQVTGLLAELHRRAGRAPAAHAAHDDDTASWREELMACRARTWPFPQAAGLLVGPSVLILTDGARGLVLRERMVRPLPMSVSSSLLLLCQTIVMAQHAVDRQELGQLRQQRIESSSTSLSEIEIIR
;
A
#
# COMPACT_ATOMS: atom_id res chain seq x y z
N MET A 1 30.24 16.82 -15.00
CA MET A 1 29.89 15.55 -14.32
C MET A 1 28.65 15.85 -13.49
N THR A 2 27.48 15.56 -14.05
CA THR A 2 26.17 15.96 -13.49
C THR A 2 25.85 15.08 -12.29
N THR A 3 25.72 15.71 -11.14
CA THR A 3 25.15 15.13 -9.93
C THR A 3 23.70 14.78 -10.20
N ASP A 4 23.42 13.50 -10.45
CA ASP A 4 22.06 12.94 -10.41
C ASP A 4 21.63 12.86 -8.93
N ASP A 5 21.42 14.02 -8.32
CA ASP A 5 21.05 14.20 -6.92
C ASP A 5 19.51 14.15 -6.78
N THR A 6 18.90 13.18 -7.45
CA THR A 6 17.45 12.98 -7.37
C THR A 6 17.15 12.22 -6.08
N THR A 7 16.93 12.94 -4.98
CA THR A 7 16.58 12.36 -3.68
C THR A 7 15.39 11.40 -3.84
N PRO A 8 15.36 10.21 -3.19
CA PRO A 8 14.30 9.20 -3.39
C PRO A 8 12.84 9.71 -3.29
N PRO A 9 12.48 10.67 -2.42
CA PRO A 9 11.14 11.25 -2.43
C PRO A 9 10.80 12.01 -3.73
N ALA A 10 11.80 12.58 -4.40
CA ALA A 10 11.63 13.30 -5.67
C ALA A 10 11.36 12.35 -6.84
N THR A 11 11.93 11.15 -6.84
CA THR A 11 11.64 10.14 -7.88
C THR A 11 10.21 9.61 -7.75
N LEU A 12 9.74 9.36 -6.52
CA LEU A 12 8.36 8.97 -6.26
C LEU A 12 7.37 10.08 -6.59
N LEU A 13 7.70 11.32 -6.25
CA LEU A 13 6.88 12.48 -6.62
C LEU A 13 6.74 12.58 -8.13
N ARG A 14 7.86 12.47 -8.87
CA ARG A 14 7.82 12.48 -10.34
C ARG A 14 6.94 11.35 -10.87
N ALA A 15 7.06 10.14 -10.34
CA ALA A 15 6.19 9.02 -10.73
C ALA A 15 4.69 9.31 -10.53
N VAL A 16 4.31 9.98 -9.43
CA VAL A 16 2.92 10.40 -9.21
C VAL A 16 2.49 11.44 -10.25
N LEU A 17 3.34 12.42 -10.53
CA LEU A 17 3.05 13.47 -11.51
C LEU A 17 2.95 12.92 -12.95
N ASP A 18 3.87 12.05 -13.34
CA ASP A 18 3.88 11.38 -14.65
C ASP A 18 2.60 10.54 -14.80
N TRP A 19 2.19 9.83 -13.75
CA TRP A 19 0.90 9.11 -13.77
C TRP A 19 -0.27 10.06 -13.93
N GLN A 20 -0.25 11.21 -13.24
CA GLN A 20 -1.32 12.19 -13.35
C GLN A 20 -1.37 12.94 -14.69
N ALA A 21 -0.25 12.98 -15.40
CA ALA A 21 -0.16 13.49 -16.76
C ALA A 21 -0.56 12.44 -17.81
N GLY A 22 -0.80 11.18 -17.41
CA GLY A 22 -1.04 10.06 -18.33
C GLY A 22 0.23 9.51 -18.99
N GLU A 23 1.40 9.92 -18.51
CA GLU A 23 2.73 9.52 -19.03
C GLU A 23 3.25 8.23 -18.38
N LEU A 24 2.70 7.85 -17.22
CA LEU A 24 3.02 6.61 -16.51
C LEU A 24 1.74 5.80 -16.24
N PRO A 25 1.67 4.50 -16.57
CA PRO A 25 0.52 3.68 -16.22
C PRO A 25 0.42 3.50 -14.70
N ARG A 26 -0.81 3.36 -14.20
CA ARG A 26 -1.10 3.21 -12.77
C ARG A 26 -0.36 2.04 -12.14
N GLU A 27 -0.27 0.92 -12.87
CA GLU A 27 0.38 -0.31 -12.42
C GLU A 27 1.88 -0.09 -12.18
N ALA A 28 2.53 0.75 -13.00
CA ALA A 28 3.92 1.10 -12.80
C ALA A 28 4.12 1.97 -11.55
N LEU A 29 3.20 2.91 -11.28
CA LEU A 29 3.23 3.68 -10.02
C LEU A 29 3.03 2.76 -8.80
N VAL A 30 2.03 1.88 -8.84
CA VAL A 30 1.76 0.91 -7.78
C VAL A 30 2.96 0.00 -7.57
N SER A 31 3.59 -0.47 -8.64
CA SER A 31 4.80 -1.31 -8.56
C SER A 31 5.95 -0.57 -7.90
N ARG A 32 6.21 0.70 -8.26
CA ARG A 32 7.27 1.52 -7.66
C ARG A 32 7.05 1.75 -6.17
N LEU A 33 5.82 2.09 -5.78
CA LEU A 33 5.46 2.26 -4.37
C LEU A 33 5.55 0.93 -3.61
N SER A 34 5.11 -0.18 -4.21
CA SER A 34 5.11 -1.49 -3.58
C SER A 34 6.50 -2.13 -3.51
N SER A 35 7.47 -1.69 -4.31
CA SER A 35 8.85 -2.18 -4.24
C SER A 35 9.68 -1.59 -3.10
N LEU A 36 9.17 -0.57 -2.40
CA LEU A 36 9.89 0.07 -1.29
C LEU A 36 10.09 -0.91 -0.13
N THR A 37 11.32 -1.07 0.36
CA THR A 37 11.63 -1.94 1.50
C THR A 37 10.97 -1.42 2.78
N PRO A 38 10.78 -2.26 3.82
CA PRO A 38 10.14 -1.84 5.07
C PRO A 38 10.78 -0.61 5.73
N GLU A 39 12.09 -0.43 5.57
CA GLU A 39 12.89 0.67 6.15
C GLU A 39 12.73 1.99 5.38
N GLN A 40 12.19 1.95 4.16
CA GLN A 40 12.03 3.11 3.28
C GLN A 40 10.73 3.90 3.56
N GLY A 41 10.11 3.73 4.73
CA GLY A 41 8.91 4.48 5.12
C GLY A 41 9.08 6.00 5.06
N GLU A 42 10.28 6.50 5.31
CA GLU A 42 10.62 7.94 5.19
C GLU A 42 10.42 8.50 3.77
N GLN A 43 10.53 7.66 2.74
CA GLN A 43 10.31 8.10 1.35
C GLN A 43 8.82 8.38 1.11
N VAL A 44 7.95 7.57 1.73
CA VAL A 44 6.50 7.73 1.66
C VAL A 44 6.05 8.95 2.46
N THR A 45 6.60 9.17 3.65
CA THR A 45 6.30 10.38 4.45
C THR A 45 6.81 11.65 3.77
N GLY A 46 7.99 11.60 3.12
CA GLY A 46 8.52 12.68 2.29
C GLY A 46 7.63 13.00 1.10
N LEU A 47 7.16 11.97 0.38
CA LEU A 47 6.19 12.11 -0.70
C LEU A 47 4.87 12.74 -0.21
N LEU A 48 4.34 12.26 0.92
CA LEU A 48 3.13 12.81 1.56
C LEU A 48 3.27 14.29 1.89
N ALA A 49 4.42 14.69 2.44
CA ALA A 49 4.72 16.08 2.78
C ALA A 49 4.72 16.99 1.54
N GLU A 50 5.36 16.53 0.47
CA GLU A 50 5.48 17.29 -0.77
C GLU A 50 4.15 17.43 -1.49
N LEU A 51 3.38 16.34 -1.60
CA LEU A 51 2.06 16.36 -2.21
C LEU A 51 1.06 17.22 -1.41
N HIS A 52 1.11 17.19 -0.07
CA HIS A 52 0.31 18.12 0.76
C HIS A 52 0.67 19.58 0.48
N ARG A 53 1.96 19.90 0.40
CA ARG A 53 2.43 21.26 0.11
C ARG A 53 1.93 21.76 -1.25
N ARG A 54 1.88 20.87 -2.24
CA ARG A 54 1.35 21.18 -3.58
C ARG A 54 -0.17 21.34 -3.58
N ALA A 55 -0.89 20.44 -2.92
CA ALA A 55 -2.35 20.51 -2.83
C ALA A 55 -2.82 21.79 -2.11
N GLY A 56 -2.10 22.25 -1.08
CA GLY A 56 -2.41 23.52 -0.40
C GLY A 56 -2.13 24.78 -1.23
N ARG A 57 -1.43 24.68 -2.36
CA ARG A 57 -1.15 25.79 -3.29
C ARG A 57 -2.10 25.84 -4.49
N ALA A 58 -2.77 24.73 -4.79
CA ALA A 58 -3.81 24.72 -5.81
C ALA A 58 -5.03 25.47 -5.27
N PRO A 59 -5.74 26.27 -6.08
CA PRO A 59 -7.06 26.75 -5.70
C PRO A 59 -7.88 25.54 -5.29
N ALA A 60 -8.58 25.61 -4.16
CA ALA A 60 -9.44 24.54 -3.69
C ALA A 60 -10.59 24.35 -4.68
N ALA A 61 -10.30 23.70 -5.81
CA ALA A 61 -11.27 23.00 -6.61
C ALA A 61 -11.82 21.96 -5.65
N HIS A 62 -12.91 22.33 -4.97
CA HIS A 62 -13.82 21.40 -4.35
C HIS A 62 -14.38 20.58 -5.51
N ALA A 63 -13.56 19.65 -6.01
CA ALA A 63 -14.02 18.55 -6.81
C ALA A 63 -14.81 17.71 -5.81
N ALA A 64 -16.07 18.12 -5.61
CA ALA A 64 -17.13 17.27 -5.12
C ALA A 64 -17.17 16.08 -6.08
N HIS A 65 -16.38 15.05 -5.78
CA HIS A 65 -16.71 13.72 -6.22
C HIS A 65 -17.70 13.25 -5.17
N ASP A 66 -18.98 13.42 -5.50
CA ASP A 66 -20.13 12.78 -4.88
C ASP A 66 -20.07 11.26 -5.16
N ASP A 67 -18.97 10.63 -4.79
CA ASP A 67 -18.97 9.20 -4.60
C ASP A 67 -19.78 8.96 -3.33
N ASP A 68 -20.92 8.31 -3.46
CA ASP A 68 -21.76 7.98 -2.31
C ASP A 68 -21.00 7.06 -1.33
N THR A 69 -21.51 6.98 -0.10
CA THR A 69 -20.88 6.16 0.94
C THR A 69 -20.77 4.68 0.55
N ALA A 70 -21.70 4.17 -0.27
CA ALA A 70 -21.68 2.79 -0.73
C ALA A 70 -20.49 2.52 -1.65
N SER A 71 -20.24 3.41 -2.61
CA SER A 71 -19.12 3.35 -3.55
C SER A 71 -17.78 3.43 -2.82
N TRP A 72 -17.64 4.34 -1.86
CA TRP A 72 -16.43 4.41 -1.03
C TRP A 72 -16.20 3.16 -0.18
N ARG A 73 -17.28 2.56 0.33
CA ARG A 73 -17.19 1.31 1.08
C ARG A 73 -16.72 0.18 0.16
N GLU A 74 -17.28 0.04 -1.03
CA GLU A 74 -16.84 -0.95 -2.01
C GLU A 74 -15.37 -0.76 -2.41
N GLU A 75 -14.98 0.47 -2.69
CA GLU A 75 -13.60 0.84 -2.99
C GLU A 75 -12.65 0.42 -1.87
N LEU A 76 -12.98 0.75 -0.61
CA LEU A 76 -12.16 0.39 0.56
C LEU A 76 -12.12 -1.12 0.82
N MET A 77 -13.23 -1.83 0.60
CA MET A 77 -13.28 -3.29 0.77
C MET A 77 -12.47 -4.04 -0.29
N ALA A 78 -12.28 -3.44 -1.47
CA ALA A 78 -11.45 -3.98 -2.54
C ALA A 78 -9.96 -3.59 -2.41
N CYS A 79 -9.59 -2.78 -1.43
CA CYS A 79 -8.22 -2.32 -1.26
C CYS A 79 -7.28 -3.44 -0.83
N ARG A 80 -6.10 -3.46 -1.46
CA ARG A 80 -4.91 -4.11 -0.89
C ARG A 80 -4.14 -3.10 -0.05
N ALA A 81 -3.53 -3.55 1.02
CA ALA A 81 -2.74 -2.69 1.90
C ALA A 81 -1.26 -3.03 1.86
N ARG A 82 -0.43 -2.01 2.07
CA ARG A 82 0.99 -2.14 2.42
C ARG A 82 1.30 -1.18 3.55
N THR A 83 2.19 -1.59 4.45
CA THR A 83 2.64 -0.77 5.58
C THR A 83 4.16 -0.75 5.69
N TRP A 84 4.69 0.40 6.11
CA TRP A 84 6.08 0.60 6.51
C TRP A 84 6.09 0.96 8.00
N PRO A 85 6.38 0.01 8.91
CA PRO A 85 6.17 0.23 10.35
C PRO A 85 7.31 1.02 11.02
N PHE A 86 8.51 1.05 10.46
CA PHE A 86 9.71 1.67 11.05
C PHE A 86 10.69 2.16 9.97
N PRO A 87 11.46 3.26 10.17
CA PRO A 87 11.48 4.18 11.32
C PRO A 87 10.33 5.19 11.34
N GLN A 88 9.67 5.40 10.21
CA GLN A 88 8.52 6.29 10.10
C GLN A 88 7.32 5.49 9.60
N ALA A 89 6.26 5.46 10.40
CA ALA A 89 5.06 4.69 10.08
C ALA A 89 4.37 5.28 8.84
N ALA A 90 4.13 4.46 7.83
CA ALA A 90 3.34 4.82 6.65
C ALA A 90 2.49 3.65 6.17
N GLY A 91 1.43 3.98 5.44
CA GLY A 91 0.48 3.05 4.85
C GLY A 91 0.11 3.44 3.42
N LEU A 92 -0.15 2.44 2.61
CA LEU A 92 -0.69 2.54 1.25
C LEU A 92 -1.90 1.63 1.14
N LEU A 93 -3.02 2.18 0.68
CA LEU A 93 -4.15 1.40 0.16
C LEU A 93 -4.19 1.53 -1.36
N VAL A 94 -4.31 0.38 -2.03
CA VAL A 94 -4.46 0.28 -3.48
C VAL A 94 -5.86 -0.25 -3.75
N GLY A 95 -6.79 0.66 -4.05
CA GLY A 95 -8.15 0.32 -4.46
C GLY A 95 -8.24 0.07 -5.97
N PRO A 96 -9.43 -0.23 -6.52
CA PRO A 96 -9.65 -0.26 -7.96
C PRO A 96 -9.43 1.08 -8.66
N SER A 97 -9.94 2.18 -8.09
CA SER A 97 -9.96 3.51 -8.70
C SER A 97 -9.11 4.56 -7.96
N VAL A 98 -8.70 4.28 -6.72
CA VAL A 98 -7.87 5.20 -5.92
C VAL A 98 -6.56 4.57 -5.45
N LEU A 99 -5.60 5.44 -5.15
CA LEU A 99 -4.48 5.14 -4.25
C LEU A 99 -4.61 6.03 -3.02
N ILE A 100 -4.40 5.49 -1.83
CA ILE A 100 -4.43 6.27 -0.60
C ILE A 100 -3.10 6.11 0.12
N LEU A 101 -2.41 7.23 0.35
CA LEU A 101 -1.18 7.27 1.15
C LEU A 101 -1.48 7.90 2.50
N THR A 102 -0.90 7.38 3.57
CA THR A 102 -0.99 8.00 4.89
C THR A 102 0.20 7.70 5.78
N ASP A 103 0.56 8.63 6.66
CA ASP A 103 1.51 8.43 7.77
C ASP A 103 0.81 8.57 9.15
N GLY A 104 -0.52 8.53 9.17
CA GLY A 104 -1.35 8.74 10.35
C GLY A 104 -1.59 10.21 10.69
N ALA A 105 -0.63 11.10 10.43
CA ALA A 105 -0.79 12.55 10.61
C ALA A 105 -1.30 13.24 9.35
N ARG A 106 -0.88 12.74 8.18
CA ARG A 106 -1.19 13.21 6.83
C ARG A 106 -1.77 12.05 6.04
N GLY A 107 -2.73 12.38 5.18
CA GLY A 107 -3.35 11.41 4.29
C GLY A 107 -3.72 12.06 2.97
N LEU A 108 -3.58 11.33 1.88
CA LEU A 108 -3.94 11.79 0.54
C LEU A 108 -4.69 10.69 -0.20
N VAL A 109 -5.79 11.07 -0.84
CA VAL A 109 -6.38 10.30 -1.92
C VAL A 109 -5.77 10.77 -3.23
N LEU A 110 -5.23 9.83 -4.00
CA LEU A 110 -4.70 10.06 -5.33
C LEU A 110 -5.62 9.38 -6.35
N ARG A 111 -6.07 10.17 -7.31
CA ARG A 111 -6.71 9.75 -8.56
C ARG A 111 -5.88 10.27 -9.74
N GLU A 112 -6.17 9.76 -10.93
CA GLU A 112 -5.45 10.10 -12.16
C GLU A 112 -5.32 11.61 -12.41
N ARG A 113 -6.27 12.44 -11.96
CA ARG A 113 -6.18 13.90 -12.18
C ARG A 113 -6.37 14.72 -10.92
N MET A 114 -6.29 14.07 -9.75
CA MET A 114 -6.64 14.70 -8.50
C MET A 114 -5.80 14.17 -7.34
N VAL A 115 -5.36 15.11 -6.51
CA VAL A 115 -4.80 14.86 -5.18
C VAL A 115 -5.72 15.55 -4.17
N ARG A 116 -6.26 14.78 -3.23
CA ARG A 116 -7.11 15.31 -2.17
C ARG A 116 -6.50 15.02 -0.80
N PRO A 117 -6.06 16.06 -0.06
CA PRO A 117 -5.70 15.94 1.34
C PRO A 117 -6.86 15.43 2.19
N LEU A 118 -6.53 14.59 3.17
CA LEU A 118 -7.47 14.04 4.12
C LEU A 118 -7.29 14.71 5.49
N PRO A 119 -8.37 14.84 6.28
CA PRO A 119 -8.26 15.25 7.68
C PRO A 119 -7.36 14.31 8.48
N MET A 120 -6.72 14.84 9.51
CA MET A 120 -5.82 14.06 10.38
C MET A 120 -6.54 12.86 11.02
N SER A 121 -7.79 13.02 11.47
CA SER A 121 -8.59 11.95 12.05
C SER A 121 -8.77 10.77 11.08
N VAL A 122 -9.12 11.07 9.83
CA VAL A 122 -9.27 10.07 8.76
C VAL A 122 -7.93 9.42 8.45
N SER A 123 -6.85 10.20 8.39
CA SER A 123 -5.48 9.70 8.14
C SER A 123 -5.05 8.68 9.20
N SER A 124 -5.29 8.98 10.48
CA SER A 124 -5.00 8.07 11.59
C SER A 124 -5.81 6.77 11.48
N SER A 125 -7.10 6.85 11.18
CA SER A 125 -7.96 5.66 10.99
C SER A 125 -7.52 4.82 9.79
N LEU A 126 -7.09 5.44 8.70
CA LEU A 126 -6.60 4.74 7.51
C LEU A 126 -5.27 4.02 7.76
N LEU A 127 -4.39 4.59 8.58
CA LEU A 127 -3.14 3.91 8.95
C LEU A 127 -3.45 2.62 9.74
N LEU A 128 -4.38 2.70 10.70
CA LEU A 128 -4.85 1.53 11.45
C LEU A 128 -5.52 0.48 10.55
N LEU A 129 -6.32 0.93 9.58
CA LEU A 129 -6.91 0.05 8.56
C LEU A 129 -5.83 -0.67 7.75
N CYS A 130 -4.81 0.05 7.27
CA CYS A 130 -3.69 -0.56 6.54
C CYS A 130 -3.02 -1.66 7.37
N GLN A 131 -2.71 -1.36 8.63
CA GLN A 131 -2.08 -2.31 9.56
C GLN A 131 -2.97 -3.53 9.79
N THR A 132 -4.26 -3.33 9.95
CA THR A 132 -5.23 -4.41 10.17
C THR A 132 -5.31 -5.34 8.96
N ILE A 133 -5.38 -4.78 7.74
CA ILE A 133 -5.41 -5.57 6.50
C ILE A 133 -4.12 -6.40 6.35
N VAL A 134 -2.95 -5.78 6.57
CA VAL A 134 -1.66 -6.47 6.50
C VAL A 134 -1.55 -7.59 7.54
N MET A 135 -1.97 -7.32 8.79
CA MET A 135 -1.99 -8.33 9.84
C MET A 135 -2.94 -9.49 9.52
N ALA A 136 -4.12 -9.21 8.98
CA ALA A 136 -5.09 -10.22 8.57
C ALA A 136 -4.51 -11.10 7.45
N GLN A 137 -3.88 -10.49 6.43
CA GLN A 137 -3.21 -11.23 5.36
C GLN A 137 -2.13 -12.16 5.91
N HIS A 138 -1.25 -11.66 6.78
CA HIS A 138 -0.22 -12.49 7.41
C HIS A 138 -0.76 -13.59 8.33
N ALA A 139 -1.95 -13.42 8.92
CA ALA A 139 -2.59 -14.47 9.69
C ALA A 139 -3.07 -15.61 8.78
N VAL A 140 -3.70 -15.27 7.64
CA VAL A 140 -4.14 -16.23 6.63
C VAL A 140 -2.94 -16.98 6.02
N ASP A 141 -1.91 -16.25 5.58
CA ASP A 141 -0.71 -16.86 4.98
C ASP A 141 -0.05 -17.88 5.94
N ARG A 142 0.04 -17.53 7.24
CA ARG A 142 0.60 -18.44 8.25
C ARG A 142 -0.25 -19.68 8.47
N GLN A 143 -1.58 -19.55 8.41
CA GLN A 143 -2.50 -20.68 8.54
C GLN A 143 -2.37 -21.64 7.36
N GLU A 144 -2.35 -21.12 6.12
CA GLU A 144 -2.19 -21.93 4.91
C GLU A 144 -0.84 -22.66 4.89
N LEU A 145 0.25 -21.96 5.25
CA LEU A 145 1.57 -22.58 5.39
C LEU A 145 1.59 -23.69 6.45
N GLY A 146 0.84 -23.53 7.56
CA GLY A 146 0.67 -24.56 8.59
C GLY A 146 -0.03 -25.81 8.04
N GLN A 147 -1.12 -25.62 7.29
CA GLN A 147 -1.87 -26.72 6.66
C GLN A 147 -1.01 -27.49 5.64
N LEU A 148 -0.27 -26.79 4.79
CA LEU A 148 0.63 -27.42 3.82
C LEU A 148 1.74 -28.23 4.49
N ARG A 149 2.29 -27.73 5.62
CA ARG A 149 3.27 -28.48 6.42
C ARG A 149 2.66 -29.74 7.03
N GLN A 150 1.44 -29.65 7.55
CA GLN A 150 0.73 -30.79 8.13
C GLN A 150 0.43 -31.87 7.09
N GLN A 151 -0.06 -31.49 5.91
CA GLN A 151 -0.28 -32.41 4.80
C GLN A 151 1.01 -33.12 4.35
N ARG A 152 2.14 -32.40 4.32
CA ARG A 152 3.44 -33.00 4.02
C ARG A 152 3.84 -34.02 5.08
N ILE A 153 3.66 -33.72 6.36
CA ILE A 153 3.96 -34.64 7.47
C ILE A 153 3.10 -35.91 7.33
N GLU A 154 1.79 -35.75 7.16
CA GLU A 154 0.84 -36.86 7.01
C GLU A 154 1.15 -37.73 5.77
N SER A 155 1.51 -37.11 4.64
CA SER A 155 1.92 -37.81 3.42
C SER A 155 3.26 -38.55 3.59
N SER A 156 4.21 -37.96 4.32
CA SER A 156 5.50 -38.61 4.60
C SER A 156 5.40 -39.73 5.65
N SER A 157 4.45 -39.63 6.59
CA SER A 157 4.18 -40.63 7.63
C SER A 157 3.46 -41.85 7.08
N THR A 158 2.68 -41.70 6.00
CA THR A 158 2.04 -42.83 5.29
C THR A 158 3.05 -43.62 4.47
N SER A 159 4.07 -42.99 3.86
CA SER A 159 5.15 -43.73 3.16
C SER A 159 6.03 -44.59 4.08
N LEU A 160 6.19 -44.23 5.35
CA LEU A 160 7.05 -44.97 6.29
C LEU A 160 6.36 -46.16 6.97
N SER A 161 5.03 -46.24 6.91
CA SER A 161 4.26 -47.32 7.54
C SER A 161 4.04 -48.54 6.62
N GLU A 162 4.41 -48.45 5.33
CA GLU A 162 4.30 -49.53 4.34
C GLU A 162 5.61 -50.30 4.10
N ILE A 163 6.68 -50.02 4.86
CA ILE A 163 7.93 -50.80 4.74
C ILE A 163 7.76 -52.13 5.47
N GLU A 164 7.31 -53.16 4.74
CA GLU A 164 7.47 -54.56 5.17
C GLU A 164 8.98 -54.85 5.32
N ILE A 165 9.39 -55.20 6.53
CA ILE A 165 10.73 -55.71 6.81
C ILE A 165 10.82 -57.10 6.17
N ILE A 166 11.42 -57.18 4.99
CA ILE A 166 11.76 -58.45 4.36
C ILE A 166 12.75 -59.17 5.29
N ARG A 167 12.34 -60.30 5.88
CA ARG A 167 13.21 -61.23 6.61
C ARG A 167 13.83 -62.25 5.66
#